data_AF-A0A4R4XCJ7-F1
#
_entry.id   AF-A0A4R4XCJ7-F1
#
_cell.length_a   1.000
_cell.length_b   1.000
_cell.length_c   1.000
_cell.angle_alpha   90.00
_cell.angle_beta   90.00
_cell.angle_gamma   90.00
#
_symmetry.space_group_name_H-M   'P 1'
#
loop_
_entity.id
_entity.type
_entity.pdbx_description
1 polymer ?
#
loop_
_entity_poly.entity_id
_entity_poly.type
_entity_poly.pdbx_seq_one_letter_code
_entity_poly.pdbx_strand_id
1 'polypeptide(L)'
;MNLLIRPGEIEPFDRGNGVVTLPYVGRWNSETNRITTGQTVFAPGTGLPLHSHNVEESVLILEGEAIAEIDGEQFDLVAGDATWVPAGVPHRFLNRGSTPMRIYWVYGGRDVTRTMTATGETFEHLSDSDRGGLSAR
;
A
#
# COMPACT_ATOMS: atom_id res chain seq x y z
N MET A 1 21.16 -6.97 -11.11
CA MET A 1 20.24 -6.38 -10.12
C MET A 1 20.95 -5.23 -9.42
N ASN A 2 20.40 -4.02 -9.46
CA ASN A 2 20.93 -2.92 -8.64
C ASN A 2 20.62 -3.25 -7.19
N LEU A 3 21.66 -3.34 -6.35
CA LEU A 3 21.50 -3.69 -4.93
C LEU A 3 21.05 -2.50 -4.09
N LEU A 4 21.02 -1.31 -4.70
CA LEU A 4 20.57 -0.06 -4.09
C LEU A 4 19.32 0.43 -4.82
N ILE A 5 18.29 0.77 -4.05
CA ILE A 5 17.07 1.39 -4.56
C ILE A 5 17.06 2.84 -4.09
N ARG A 6 17.02 3.79 -5.03
CA ARG A 6 16.87 5.21 -4.74
C ARG A 6 15.47 5.66 -5.15
N PRO A 7 14.63 6.16 -4.23
CA PRO A 7 13.26 6.56 -4.55
C PRO A 7 13.15 7.58 -5.69
N GLY A 8 14.10 8.51 -5.80
CA GLY A 8 14.15 9.49 -6.88
C GLY A 8 14.53 8.95 -8.26
N GLU A 9 14.90 7.67 -8.35
CA GLU A 9 15.21 6.97 -9.61
C GLU A 9 14.10 5.96 -9.99
N ILE A 10 13.02 5.86 -9.20
CA ILE A 10 11.90 4.94 -9.43
C ILE A 10 10.79 5.68 -10.16
N GLU A 11 10.26 5.07 -11.22
CA GLU A 11 9.05 5.57 -11.89
C GLU A 11 7.84 5.44 -10.93
N PRO A 12 7.18 6.54 -10.56
CA PRO A 12 6.04 6.49 -9.65
C PRO A 12 4.81 5.86 -10.31
N PHE A 13 4.13 4.98 -9.59
CA PHE A 13 2.83 4.49 -9.96
C PHE A 13 1.74 5.39 -9.37
N ASP A 14 1.12 6.21 -10.22
CA ASP A 14 -0.03 7.03 -9.82
C ASP A 14 -1.25 6.15 -9.52
N ARG A 15 -1.66 6.12 -8.25
CA ARG A 15 -2.86 5.42 -7.78
C ARG A 15 -4.11 6.26 -7.99
N GLY A 16 -3.99 7.55 -8.30
CA GLY A 16 -5.08 8.51 -8.43
C GLY A 16 -5.39 9.25 -7.11
N ASN A 17 -6.04 10.40 -7.25
CA ASN A 17 -6.50 11.24 -6.13
C ASN A 17 -5.40 11.60 -5.12
N GLY A 18 -4.16 11.82 -5.58
CA GLY A 18 -3.04 12.22 -4.71
C GLY A 18 -2.41 11.08 -3.92
N VAL A 19 -2.74 9.82 -4.26
CA VAL A 19 -2.06 8.64 -3.75
C VAL A 19 -1.05 8.17 -4.80
N VAL A 20 0.20 7.97 -4.41
CA VAL A 20 1.28 7.59 -5.32
C VAL A 20 2.13 6.50 -4.69
N THR A 21 2.38 5.42 -5.44
CA THR A 21 3.21 4.31 -5.00
C THR A 21 4.58 4.35 -5.68
N LEU A 22 5.65 4.12 -4.92
CA LEU A 22 7.01 3.91 -5.40
C LEU A 22 7.35 2.41 -5.23
N PRO A 23 7.30 1.60 -6.29
CA PRO A 23 7.63 0.17 -6.20
C PRO A 23 9.13 -0.05 -5.95
N TYR A 24 9.48 -0.77 -4.88
CA TYR A 24 10.87 -1.12 -4.58
C TYR A 24 11.20 -2.49 -5.17
N VAL A 25 11.17 -3.58 -4.38
CA VAL A 25 11.46 -4.94 -4.88
C VAL A 25 10.17 -5.65 -5.21
N GLY A 26 10.09 -6.28 -6.37
CA GLY A 26 8.94 -7.09 -6.77
C GLY A 26 9.21 -7.85 -8.06
N ARG A 27 8.18 -8.48 -8.62
CA ARG A 27 8.30 -9.24 -9.87
C ARG A 27 8.81 -8.41 -11.07
N TRP A 28 8.69 -7.09 -11.01
CA TRP A 28 9.16 -6.15 -12.03
C TRP A 28 10.68 -6.01 -12.08
N ASN A 29 11.41 -6.34 -11.01
CA ASN A 29 12.87 -6.22 -10.97
C ASN A 29 13.59 -7.40 -10.30
N SER A 30 12.87 -8.43 -9.87
CA SER A 30 13.44 -9.66 -9.31
C SER A 30 12.68 -10.90 -9.77
N GLU A 31 13.44 -11.93 -10.14
CA GLU A 31 12.91 -13.25 -10.50
C GLU A 31 12.70 -14.16 -9.28
N THR A 32 13.37 -13.86 -8.16
CA THR A 32 13.50 -14.78 -7.01
C THR A 32 13.10 -14.18 -5.67
N ASN A 33 12.60 -12.94 -5.64
CA ASN A 33 12.17 -12.29 -4.41
C ASN A 33 11.09 -13.12 -3.70
N ARG A 34 11.20 -13.21 -2.38
CA ARG A 34 10.18 -13.83 -1.51
C ARG A 34 9.30 -12.79 -0.82
N ILE A 35 9.68 -11.53 -0.91
CA ILE A 35 8.91 -10.38 -0.43
C ILE A 35 8.77 -9.37 -1.55
N THR A 36 7.65 -8.64 -1.57
CA THR A 36 7.42 -7.51 -2.47
C THR A 36 7.27 -6.25 -1.62
N THR A 37 8.00 -5.19 -1.95
CA THR A 37 8.13 -4.01 -1.10
C THR A 37 8.01 -2.71 -1.88
N GLY A 38 7.67 -1.65 -1.18
CA GLY A 38 7.63 -0.30 -1.72
C GLY A 38 7.08 0.68 -0.71
N GLN A 39 6.85 1.90 -1.17
CA GLN A 39 6.25 2.95 -0.36
C GLN A 39 5.03 3.52 -1.05
N THR A 40 4.08 4.02 -0.27
CA THR A 40 2.96 4.80 -0.80
C THR A 40 2.86 6.11 -0.04
N VAL A 41 2.69 7.19 -0.79
CA VAL A 41 2.44 8.55 -0.28
C VAL A 41 0.98 8.87 -0.51
N PHE A 42 0.36 9.46 0.49
CA PHE A 42 -1.05 9.85 0.49
C PHE A 42 -1.12 11.35 0.76
N ALA A 43 -1.72 12.11 -0.15
CA ALA A 43 -2.06 13.49 0.12
C ALA A 43 -3.07 13.60 1.28
N PRO A 44 -3.19 14.76 1.96
CA PRO A 44 -4.16 14.97 3.02
C PRO A 44 -5.59 14.58 2.62
N GLY A 45 -6.29 13.84 3.47
CA GLY A 45 -7.67 13.41 3.20
C GLY A 45 -7.78 12.43 2.02
N THR A 46 -6.80 11.56 1.83
CA THR A 46 -6.82 10.54 0.76
C THR A 46 -6.53 9.15 1.33
N GLY A 47 -6.81 8.11 0.56
CA GLY A 47 -6.64 6.74 1.03
C GLY A 47 -6.75 5.73 -0.08
N LEU A 48 -6.75 4.44 0.28
CA LEU A 48 -7.07 3.36 -0.65
C LEU A 48 -8.44 2.75 -0.33
N PRO A 49 -9.16 2.21 -1.33
CA PRO A 49 -10.37 1.42 -1.09
C PRO A 49 -10.09 0.24 -0.17
N LEU A 50 -11.12 -0.23 0.55
CA LEU A 50 -11.03 -1.45 1.35
C LEU A 50 -10.77 -2.65 0.43
N HIS A 51 -9.70 -3.40 0.73
CA HIS A 51 -9.23 -4.49 -0.12
C HIS A 51 -8.56 -5.57 0.73
N SER A 52 -8.25 -6.71 0.12
CA SER A 52 -7.43 -7.76 0.72
C SER A 52 -6.37 -8.25 -0.28
N HIS A 53 -5.37 -8.95 0.24
CA HIS A 53 -4.28 -9.54 -0.53
C HIS A 53 -4.29 -11.07 -0.42
N ASN A 54 -3.81 -11.77 -1.45
CA ASN A 54 -3.57 -13.22 -1.41
C ASN A 54 -2.39 -13.63 -0.51
N VAL A 55 -1.65 -12.67 0.02
CA VAL A 55 -0.47 -12.84 0.89
C VAL A 55 -0.60 -11.91 2.10
N GLU A 56 0.19 -12.17 3.13
CA GLU A 56 0.31 -11.29 4.30
C GLU A 56 0.97 -9.94 3.94
N GLU A 57 0.60 -8.89 4.68
CA GLU A 57 1.17 -7.55 4.57
C GLU A 57 1.64 -7.06 5.95
N SER A 58 2.81 -6.42 5.98
CA SER A 58 3.19 -5.53 7.07
C SER A 58 3.38 -4.12 6.54
N VAL A 59 2.86 -3.13 7.29
CA VAL A 59 2.99 -1.72 6.94
C VAL A 59 3.61 -0.97 8.11
N LEU A 60 4.61 -0.14 7.83
CA LEU A 60 5.21 0.81 8.77
C LEU A 60 4.86 2.23 8.34
N ILE A 61 4.34 3.05 9.26
CA ILE A 61 4.16 4.48 9.02
C ILE A 61 5.54 5.16 9.11
N LEU A 62 5.96 5.77 8.00
CA LEU A 62 7.23 6.52 7.93
C LEU A 62 7.04 8.00 8.26
N GLU A 63 5.89 8.56 7.92
CA GLU A 63 5.59 9.99 8.02
C GLU A 63 4.08 10.20 8.12
N GLY A 64 3.66 11.23 8.85
CA GLY A 64 2.27 11.66 8.94
C GLY A 64 1.43 10.82 9.91
N GLU A 65 0.11 10.91 9.72
CA GLU A 65 -0.89 10.30 10.60
C GLU A 65 -1.91 9.50 9.77
N ALA A 66 -2.14 8.26 10.18
CA ALA A 66 -3.03 7.34 9.48
C ALA A 66 -4.25 6.95 10.33
N ILE A 67 -5.33 6.60 9.65
CA ILE A 67 -6.30 5.62 10.14
C ILE A 67 -6.06 4.35 9.34
N ALA A 68 -5.81 3.24 10.02
CA ALA A 68 -5.90 1.91 9.45
C ALA A 68 -7.24 1.29 9.83
N GLU A 69 -7.96 0.76 8.85
CA GLU A 69 -9.09 -0.14 9.08
C GLU A 69 -8.64 -1.55 8.72
N ILE A 70 -8.71 -2.50 9.65
CA ILE A 70 -8.26 -3.88 9.48
C ILE A 70 -9.28 -4.78 10.15
N ASP A 71 -9.83 -5.75 9.41
CA ASP A 71 -10.86 -6.68 9.89
C ASP A 71 -12.07 -5.99 10.56
N GLY A 72 -12.42 -4.80 10.07
CA GLY A 72 -13.52 -3.98 10.61
C GLY A 72 -13.16 -3.17 11.87
N GLU A 73 -11.97 -3.32 12.42
CA GLU A 73 -11.45 -2.49 13.52
C GLU A 73 -10.68 -1.29 12.97
N GLN A 74 -10.74 -0.15 13.68
CA GLN A 74 -10.03 1.07 13.31
C GLN A 74 -8.92 1.39 14.31
N PHE A 75 -7.76 1.75 13.79
CA PHE A 75 -6.57 2.10 14.54
C PHE A 75 -6.04 3.45 14.08
N ASP A 76 -5.82 4.36 15.02
CA ASP A 76 -5.03 5.58 14.78
C ASP A 76 -3.55 5.22 14.84
N LEU A 77 -2.79 5.61 13.81
CA LEU A 77 -1.37 5.32 13.71
C LEU A 77 -0.58 6.60 13.44
N VAL A 78 0.63 6.66 13.99
CA VAL A 78 1.61 7.72 13.74
C VAL A 78 2.94 7.12 13.27
N ALA A 79 3.88 7.98 12.85
CA ALA A 79 5.20 7.54 12.41
C ALA A 79 5.91 6.64 13.45
N GLY A 80 6.39 5.49 13.00
CA GLY A 80 6.99 4.45 13.84
C GLY A 80 6.05 3.30 14.19
N ASP A 81 4.73 3.49 14.09
CA ASP A 81 3.75 2.41 14.30
C ASP A 81 3.70 1.49 13.09
N ALA A 82 3.40 0.22 13.35
CA ALA A 82 3.30 -0.80 12.32
C ALA A 82 2.06 -1.68 12.48
N THR A 83 1.57 -2.21 11.35
CA THR A 83 0.51 -3.20 11.30
C THR A 83 1.03 -4.54 10.77
N TRP A 84 0.31 -5.59 11.14
CA TRP A 84 0.45 -6.93 10.57
C TRP A 84 -0.92 -7.40 10.12
N VAL A 85 -1.04 -7.78 8.85
CA VAL A 85 -2.29 -8.18 8.23
C VAL A 85 -2.12 -9.55 7.58
N PRO A 86 -2.75 -10.61 8.13
CA PRO A 86 -2.76 -11.92 7.49
C PRO A 86 -3.37 -11.89 6.08
N ALA A 87 -3.00 -12.85 5.24
CA ALA A 87 -3.59 -13.02 3.92
C ALA A 87 -5.12 -13.14 3.99
N GLY A 88 -5.80 -12.49 3.04
CA GLY A 88 -7.27 -12.50 2.92
C GLY A 88 -8.00 -11.56 3.88
N VAL A 89 -7.33 -10.93 4.85
CA VAL A 89 -7.97 -9.99 5.78
C VAL A 89 -8.21 -8.64 5.10
N PRO A 90 -9.46 -8.11 5.06
CA PRO A 90 -9.73 -6.80 4.50
C PRO A 90 -9.07 -5.67 5.30
N HIS A 91 -8.46 -4.72 4.60
CA HIS A 91 -7.82 -3.57 5.20
C HIS A 91 -7.75 -2.35 4.27
N ARG A 92 -7.51 -1.17 4.85
CA ARG A 92 -7.17 0.08 4.14
C ARG A 92 -6.42 1.05 5.03
N PHE A 93 -5.75 2.00 4.40
CA PHE A 93 -5.10 3.15 5.05
C PHE A 93 -5.67 4.45 4.50
N LEU A 94 -5.94 5.39 5.40
CA LEU A 94 -6.43 6.73 5.13
C LEU A 94 -5.48 7.74 5.78
N ASN A 95 -5.09 8.78 5.07
CA ASN A 95 -4.39 9.92 5.65
C ASN A 95 -5.41 10.82 6.37
N ARG A 96 -5.36 10.83 7.70
CA ARG A 96 -6.20 11.69 8.55
C ARG A 96 -5.57 13.04 8.89
N GLY A 97 -4.29 13.23 8.56
CA GLY A 97 -3.54 14.44 8.83
C GLY A 97 -3.76 15.55 7.80
N SER A 98 -3.20 16.72 8.10
CA SER A 98 -3.16 17.88 7.20
C SER A 98 -1.91 17.95 6.33
N THR A 99 -0.99 16.99 6.49
CA THR A 99 0.26 16.86 5.73
C THR A 99 0.32 15.49 5.03
N PRO A 100 1.21 15.29 4.05
CA PRO A 100 1.37 13.99 3.42
C PRO A 100 1.70 12.89 4.42
N MET A 101 1.06 11.74 4.25
CA MET A 101 1.37 10.51 4.98
C MET A 101 2.18 9.59 4.08
N ARG A 102 3.17 8.89 4.64
CA ARG A 102 3.98 7.91 3.93
C ARG A 102 4.00 6.60 4.68
N ILE A 103 3.78 5.52 3.95
CA ILE A 103 3.89 4.16 4.46
C ILE A 103 4.97 3.38 3.71
N TYR A 104 5.62 2.44 4.38
CA TYR A 104 6.41 1.37 3.78
C TYR A 104 5.65 0.06 3.95
N TRP A 105 5.41 -0.65 2.85
CA TRP A 105 4.67 -1.91 2.85
C TRP A 105 5.59 -3.07 2.43
N VAL A 106 5.33 -4.23 3.02
CA VAL A 106 6.02 -5.50 2.75
C VAL A 106 4.97 -6.60 2.60
N TYR A 107 4.91 -7.20 1.42
CA TYR A 107 4.09 -8.37 1.14
C TYR A 107 4.91 -9.66 1.25
N GLY A 108 4.35 -10.69 1.88
CA GLY A 108 4.95 -12.02 2.04
C GLY A 108 4.93 -12.90 0.78
N GLY A 109 5.09 -12.31 -0.41
CA GLY A 109 5.12 -13.06 -1.66
C GLY A 109 5.49 -12.22 -2.87
N ARG A 110 5.78 -12.91 -3.99
CA ARG A 110 6.17 -12.29 -5.26
C ARG A 110 4.99 -11.86 -6.13
N ASP A 111 3.99 -12.75 -6.24
CA ASP A 111 2.79 -12.52 -7.02
C ASP A 111 1.67 -12.07 -6.08
N VAL A 112 1.53 -10.75 -5.99
CA VAL A 112 0.58 -10.09 -5.08
C VAL A 112 -0.66 -9.68 -5.87
N THR A 113 -1.83 -10.05 -5.39
CA THR A 113 -3.13 -9.60 -5.92
C THR A 113 -3.81 -8.65 -4.94
N ARG A 114 -4.75 -7.86 -5.44
CA ARG A 114 -5.69 -7.07 -4.64
C ARG A 114 -7.10 -7.49 -5.01
N THR A 115 -7.89 -7.80 -3.98
CA THR A 115 -9.32 -8.07 -4.11
C THR A 115 -10.09 -6.94 -3.45
N MET A 116 -10.88 -6.21 -4.24
CA MET A 116 -11.68 -5.08 -3.73
C MET A 116 -12.89 -5.59 -2.97
N THR A 117 -13.05 -5.18 -1.71
CA THR A 117 -14.16 -5.67 -0.86
C THR A 117 -15.53 -5.29 -1.41
N ALA A 118 -15.64 -4.09 -2.00
CA ALA A 118 -16.91 -3.57 -2.50
C ALA A 118 -17.44 -4.31 -3.74
N THR A 119 -16.56 -4.84 -4.60
CA THR A 119 -16.94 -5.43 -5.89
C THR A 119 -16.63 -6.92 -6.00
N GLY A 120 -15.73 -7.45 -5.15
CA GLY A 120 -15.18 -8.80 -5.26
C GLY A 120 -14.18 -8.97 -6.41
N GLU A 121 -13.92 -7.91 -7.19
CA GLU A 121 -12.96 -7.96 -8.30
C GLU A 121 -11.54 -8.16 -7.77
N THR A 122 -10.80 -9.07 -8.42
CA THR A 122 -9.41 -9.36 -8.10
C THR A 122 -8.51 -9.07 -9.29
N PHE A 123 -7.43 -8.34 -9.05
CA PHE A 123 -6.44 -8.01 -10.06
C PHE A 123 -5.04 -8.00 -9.47
N GLU A 124 -4.04 -7.97 -10.35
CA GLU A 124 -2.64 -7.92 -9.97
C GLU A 124 -2.29 -6.56 -9.33
N HIS A 125 -1.49 -6.58 -8.26
CA HIS A 125 -0.97 -5.39 -7.62
C HIS A 125 -0.13 -4.54 -8.61
N LEU A 126 -0.38 -3.23 -8.64
CA LEU A 126 0.23 -2.27 -9.58
C LEU A 126 -0.06 -2.54 -11.06
N SER A 127 -1.12 -3.29 -11.36
CA SER A 127 -1.73 -3.27 -12.69
C SER A 127 -2.55 -2.00 -12.91
N ASP A 128 -2.97 -1.72 -14.15
CA ASP A 128 -3.82 -0.55 -14.42
C ASP A 128 -5.17 -0.56 -13.68
N SER A 129 -5.70 -1.75 -13.35
CA SER A 129 -6.89 -1.90 -12.51
C SER A 129 -6.67 -1.47 -11.06
N ASP A 130 -5.41 -1.34 -10.64
CA ASP A 130 -5.02 -0.97 -9.27
C ASP A 130 -4.91 0.56 -9.05
N ARG A 131 -5.41 1.32 -10.03
CA ARG A 131 -5.66 2.76 -9.93
C ARG A 131 -7.07 2.97 -9.37
N GLY A 132 -7.25 4.02 -8.57
CA GLY A 132 -8.52 4.31 -7.89
C GLY A 132 -8.37 4.72 -6.42
N GLY A 133 -7.29 5.42 -6.06
CA GLY A 133 -7.15 6.05 -4.74
C GLY A 133 -8.39 6.85 -4.38
N LEU A 134 -8.79 6.85 -3.12
CA LEU A 134 -9.96 7.56 -2.65
C LEU A 134 -9.60 8.99 -2.24
N SER A 135 -10.53 9.91 -2.44
CA SER A 135 -10.61 11.12 -1.64
C SER A 135 -11.48 10.79 -0.42
N ALA A 136 -10.92 10.91 0.78
CA ALA A 136 -11.68 10.94 2.01
C ALA A 136 -12.35 12.32 2.11
N ARG A 137 -13.53 12.44 1.51
CA ARG A 137 -14.49 13.51 1.78
C ARG A 137 -15.57 12.98 2.69
#